data_AF-A0A3D5VAQ6-F1
#
_entry.id   AF-A0A3D5VAQ6-F1
#
_cell.length_a   1.000
_cell.length_b   1.000
_cell.length_c   1.000
_cell.angle_alpha   90.00
_cell.angle_beta   90.00
_cell.angle_gamma   90.00
#
_symmetry.space_group_name_H-M   'P 1'
#
loop_
_entity.id
_entity.type
_entity.pdbx_description
1 polymer ?
#
loop_
_entity_poly.entity_id
_entity_poly.type
_entity_poly.pdbx_seq_one_letter_code
_entity_poly.pdbx_strand_id
1 'polypeptide(L)'
;MNKNEGELKKQAFEKFHEKSTNELLEIWDENDGDKYTDIEFEVIGELLKSRYVDLNTPRKYEGKEKNNNNNIIQQTKGGFWSFDKIVSGSLIKFLYALGAIGITIFSFVMFSNASQSKYGGTGLFLLGLGYLILGNLFWRIICEGIIIIFKIFEKLNQIESKLK
;
A
#
# COMPACT_ATOMS: atom_id res chain seq x y z
N MET A 1 -48.01 -17.56 -17.09
CA MET A 1 -46.56 -17.79 -16.90
C MET A 1 -46.02 -18.38 -18.19
N ASN A 2 -45.22 -17.59 -18.92
CA ASN A 2 -44.85 -17.87 -20.30
C ASN A 2 -43.73 -18.93 -20.33
N LYS A 3 -43.92 -20.04 -21.07
CA LYS A 3 -42.99 -21.18 -21.14
C LYS A 3 -41.57 -20.79 -21.55
N ASN A 4 -41.43 -19.63 -22.19
CA ASN A 4 -40.17 -19.04 -22.67
C ASN A 4 -39.34 -18.40 -21.54
N GLU A 5 -39.99 -17.79 -20.55
CA GLU A 5 -39.30 -17.06 -19.47
C GLU A 5 -38.54 -18.01 -18.52
N GLY A 6 -39.13 -19.17 -18.23
CA GLY A 6 -38.49 -20.20 -17.41
C GLY A 6 -37.24 -20.81 -18.05
N GLU A 7 -37.20 -20.91 -19.38
CA GLU A 7 -36.01 -21.41 -20.11
C GLU A 7 -34.90 -20.35 -20.14
N LEU A 8 -35.25 -19.07 -20.29
CA LEU A 8 -34.31 -17.95 -20.22
C LEU A 8 -33.67 -17.82 -18.83
N LYS A 9 -34.47 -18.00 -17.76
CA LYS A 9 -33.95 -18.01 -16.37
C LYS A 9 -32.96 -19.14 -16.14
N LYS A 10 -33.21 -20.34 -16.66
CA LYS A 10 -32.27 -21.47 -16.56
C LYS A 10 -30.96 -21.19 -17.31
N GLN A 11 -31.03 -20.66 -18.53
CA GLN A 11 -29.84 -20.32 -19.32
C GLN A 11 -28.99 -19.23 -18.62
N ALA A 12 -29.64 -18.21 -18.06
CA ALA A 12 -28.97 -17.21 -17.25
C ALA A 12 -28.35 -17.86 -16.01
N PHE A 13 -29.07 -18.73 -15.30
CA PHE A 13 -28.56 -19.39 -14.11
C PHE A 13 -27.31 -20.24 -14.42
N GLU A 14 -27.31 -21.05 -15.48
CA GLU A 14 -26.13 -21.82 -15.89
C GLU A 14 -24.94 -20.90 -16.24
N LYS A 15 -25.20 -19.80 -16.97
CA LYS A 15 -24.19 -18.81 -17.36
C LYS A 15 -23.57 -18.07 -16.16
N PHE A 16 -24.35 -17.79 -15.12
CA PHE A 16 -23.94 -16.94 -13.99
C PHE A 16 -23.60 -17.74 -12.72
N HIS A 17 -24.04 -19.00 -12.59
CA HIS A 17 -23.73 -19.83 -11.42
C HIS A 17 -22.23 -20.17 -11.34
N GLU A 18 -21.56 -20.37 -12.48
CA GLU A 18 -20.11 -20.60 -12.53
C GLU A 18 -19.28 -19.35 -12.19
N LYS A 19 -19.87 -18.15 -12.30
CA LYS A 19 -19.17 -16.91 -11.99
C LYS A 19 -18.98 -16.73 -10.50
N SER A 20 -17.83 -16.18 -10.15
CA SER A 20 -17.50 -15.87 -8.77
C SER A 20 -18.39 -14.75 -8.25
N THR A 21 -18.58 -14.69 -6.93
CA THR A 21 -19.39 -13.65 -6.29
C THR A 21 -18.92 -12.24 -6.65
N ASN A 22 -17.62 -12.04 -6.89
CA ASN A 22 -17.07 -10.74 -7.25
C ASN A 22 -17.43 -10.33 -8.68
N GLU A 23 -17.42 -11.27 -9.63
CA GLU A 23 -17.82 -11.00 -11.02
C GLU A 23 -19.32 -10.73 -11.12
N LEU A 24 -20.14 -11.44 -10.34
CA LEU A 24 -21.58 -11.18 -10.25
C LEU A 24 -21.86 -9.79 -9.66
N LEU A 25 -21.02 -9.34 -8.73
CA LEU A 25 -21.12 -7.99 -8.17
C LEU A 25 -20.70 -6.91 -9.14
N GLU A 26 -19.64 -7.14 -9.90
CA GLU A 26 -19.22 -6.21 -10.97
C GLU A 26 -20.36 -5.98 -11.96
N ILE A 27 -21.00 -7.06 -12.41
CA ILE A 27 -22.15 -6.96 -13.34
C ILE A 27 -23.34 -6.25 -12.68
N TRP A 28 -23.63 -6.57 -11.41
CA TRP A 28 -24.73 -5.95 -10.66
C TRP A 28 -24.50 -4.44 -10.44
N ASP A 29 -23.25 -4.02 -10.20
CA ASP A 29 -22.87 -2.63 -9.95
C ASP A 29 -22.81 -1.79 -11.23
N GLU A 30 -22.32 -2.39 -12.32
CA GLU A 30 -22.26 -1.76 -13.64
C GLU A 30 -23.69 -1.42 -14.14
N ASN A 31 -24.69 -2.22 -13.74
CA ASN A 31 -26.12 -2.04 -14.03
C ASN A 31 -26.39 -1.64 -15.49
N ASP A 32 -25.66 -2.27 -16.41
CA ASP A 32 -25.69 -1.97 -17.84
C ASP A 32 -26.85 -2.72 -18.51
N GLY A 33 -28.00 -2.03 -18.62
CA GLY A 33 -29.21 -2.54 -19.27
C GLY A 33 -29.10 -2.75 -20.78
N ASP A 34 -28.00 -2.29 -21.42
CA ASP A 34 -27.73 -2.56 -22.84
C ASP A 34 -26.99 -3.90 -23.02
N LYS A 35 -26.30 -4.39 -21.98
CA LYS A 35 -25.55 -5.66 -22.01
C LYS A 35 -26.31 -6.84 -21.41
N TYR A 36 -27.17 -6.59 -20.43
CA TYR A 36 -27.86 -7.65 -19.69
C TYR A 36 -29.36 -7.39 -19.63
N THR A 37 -30.12 -8.46 -19.83
CA THR A 37 -31.59 -8.39 -19.76
C THR A 37 -32.08 -8.34 -18.32
N ASP A 38 -33.30 -7.82 -18.11
CA ASP A 38 -33.95 -7.79 -16.79
C ASP A 38 -33.96 -9.16 -16.10
N ILE A 39 -34.13 -10.23 -16.88
CA ILE A 39 -34.14 -11.62 -16.41
C ILE A 39 -32.73 -12.04 -15.93
N GLU A 40 -31.67 -11.63 -16.63
CA GLU A 40 -30.29 -11.92 -16.22
C GLU A 40 -29.94 -11.16 -14.93
N PHE A 41 -30.34 -9.90 -14.82
CA PHE A 41 -30.18 -9.14 -13.56
C PHE A 41 -30.93 -9.78 -12.41
N GLU A 42 -32.18 -10.21 -12.61
CA GLU A 42 -32.98 -10.91 -11.59
C GLU A 42 -32.23 -12.15 -11.07
N VAL A 43 -31.72 -12.99 -11.98
CA VAL A 43 -30.96 -14.20 -11.63
C VAL A 43 -29.66 -13.88 -10.90
N ILE A 44 -28.93 -12.84 -11.31
CA ILE A 44 -27.72 -12.39 -10.62
C ILE A 44 -28.05 -11.94 -9.19
N GLY A 45 -29.13 -11.16 -9.01
CA GLY A 45 -29.59 -10.71 -7.71
C GLY A 45 -29.99 -11.88 -6.79
N GLU A 46 -30.66 -12.89 -7.32
CA GLU A 46 -31.00 -14.12 -6.59
C GLU A 46 -29.75 -14.91 -6.18
N LEU A 47 -28.78 -15.08 -7.10
CA LEU A 47 -27.52 -15.76 -6.83
C LEU A 47 -26.72 -15.04 -5.72
N LEU A 48 -26.69 -13.71 -5.74
CA LEU A 48 -26.02 -12.92 -4.71
C LEU A 48 -26.70 -13.06 -3.34
N LYS A 49 -28.03 -12.97 -3.29
CA LYS A 49 -28.80 -13.20 -2.05
C LYS A 49 -28.57 -14.61 -1.49
N SER A 50 -28.56 -15.63 -2.34
CA SER A 50 -28.28 -17.01 -1.95
C SER A 50 -26.86 -17.20 -1.40
N ARG A 51 -25.92 -16.32 -1.75
CA ARG A 51 -24.53 -16.32 -1.25
C ARG A 51 -24.34 -15.41 -0.03
N TYR A 52 -25.41 -15.03 0.67
CA TYR A 52 -25.38 -14.13 1.84
C TYR A 52 -24.77 -12.76 1.55
N VAL A 53 -24.94 -12.27 0.32
CA VAL A 53 -24.46 -10.95 -0.08
C VAL A 53 -25.55 -9.90 0.11
N ASP A 54 -25.28 -8.90 0.97
CA ASP A 54 -26.16 -7.75 1.16
C ASP A 54 -26.00 -6.75 0.00
N LEU A 55 -27.09 -6.56 -0.76
CA LEU A 55 -27.14 -5.67 -1.94
C LEU A 55 -27.39 -4.20 -1.55
N ASN A 56 -27.65 -3.89 -0.27
CA ASN A 56 -27.99 -2.55 0.21
C ASN A 56 -26.81 -1.78 0.84
N THR A 57 -25.60 -2.32 0.80
CA THR A 57 -24.40 -1.63 1.33
C THR A 57 -23.54 -1.09 0.19
N PRO A 58 -23.17 0.21 0.18
CA PRO A 58 -22.20 0.73 -0.78
C PRO A 58 -20.85 0.05 -0.52
N ARG A 59 -20.48 -0.90 -1.38
CA ARG A 59 -19.25 -1.67 -1.24
C ARG A 59 -18.12 -0.99 -2.00
N LYS A 60 -17.08 -0.60 -1.27
CA LYS A 60 -15.75 -0.37 -1.85
C LYS A 60 -15.19 -1.69 -2.35
N TYR A 61 -15.04 -1.81 -3.66
CA TYR A 61 -14.39 -2.93 -4.30
C TYR A 61 -12.87 -2.91 -4.02
N GLU A 62 -12.39 -3.86 -3.20
CA GLU A 62 -11.00 -4.33 -3.23
C GLU A 62 -10.90 -5.45 -4.28
N GLY A 63 -10.30 -5.14 -5.44
CA GLY A 63 -10.04 -6.11 -6.50
C GLY A 63 -9.07 -7.21 -6.04
N LYS A 64 -9.38 -8.46 -6.42
CA LYS A 64 -8.55 -9.64 -6.13
C LYS A 64 -7.25 -9.62 -6.92
N GLU A 65 -6.14 -9.61 -6.18
CA GLU A 65 -4.81 -9.99 -6.63
C GLU A 65 -4.78 -11.52 -6.87
N LYS A 66 -4.52 -11.96 -8.10
CA LYS A 66 -4.34 -13.37 -8.43
C LYS A 66 -2.98 -13.85 -7.91
N ASN A 67 -2.95 -14.60 -6.82
CA ASN A 67 -1.78 -15.42 -6.47
C ASN A 67 -1.81 -16.71 -7.32
N ASN A 68 -1.03 -16.73 -8.39
CA ASN A 68 -0.65 -17.95 -9.10
C ASN A 68 0.86 -18.13 -8.89
N ASN A 69 1.22 -19.06 -8.00
CA ASN A 69 2.58 -19.55 -7.85
C ASN A 69 3.00 -20.27 -9.13
N ASN A 70 3.63 -19.52 -10.06
CA ASN A 70 4.55 -20.03 -11.06
C ASN A 70 5.59 -18.95 -11.34
N ASN A 71 6.86 -19.28 -11.09
CA ASN A 71 8.01 -18.38 -11.19
C ASN A 71 8.19 -17.79 -12.60
N ILE A 72 7.63 -16.60 -12.89
CA ILE A 72 8.13 -15.69 -13.94
C ILE A 72 7.82 -14.24 -13.52
N ILE A 73 8.88 -13.49 -13.22
CA ILE A 73 9.04 -12.03 -13.26
C ILE A 73 7.72 -11.25 -13.12
N GLN A 74 7.45 -10.71 -11.92
CA GLN A 74 6.46 -9.65 -11.78
C GLN A 74 6.91 -8.43 -12.59
N GLN A 75 6.34 -8.33 -13.78
CA GLN A 75 6.39 -7.18 -14.65
C GLN A 75 5.56 -6.08 -13.98
N THR A 76 6.24 -5.24 -13.20
CA THR A 76 5.70 -3.97 -12.75
C THR A 76 5.37 -3.15 -13.98
N LYS A 77 4.07 -2.94 -14.26
CA LYS A 77 3.69 -1.75 -15.04
C LYS A 77 4.20 -0.56 -14.23
N GLY A 78 5.25 0.08 -14.74
CA GLY A 78 5.88 1.24 -14.14
C GLY A 78 4.86 2.35 -13.93
N GLY A 79 4.31 2.42 -12.73
CA GLY A 79 3.74 3.63 -12.18
C GLY A 79 4.80 4.22 -11.27
N PHE A 80 5.30 5.41 -11.60
CA PHE A 80 6.23 6.22 -10.80
C PHE A 80 5.76 6.48 -9.34
N TRP A 81 4.58 5.97 -8.98
CA TRP A 81 3.80 6.21 -7.76
C TRP A 81 3.65 4.97 -6.86
N SER A 82 4.02 3.76 -7.31
CA SER A 82 4.03 2.57 -6.43
C SER A 82 5.21 2.58 -5.43
N PHE A 83 6.08 3.59 -5.51
CA PHE A 83 7.10 3.85 -4.52
C PHE A 83 6.49 4.30 -3.17
N ASP A 84 5.38 5.03 -3.15
CA ASP A 84 4.87 5.68 -1.92
C ASP A 84 4.61 4.71 -0.77
N LYS A 85 4.13 3.49 -1.09
CA LYS A 85 3.71 2.52 -0.06
C LYS A 85 4.87 1.69 0.52
N ILE A 86 5.97 1.55 -0.21
CA ILE A 86 7.19 0.85 0.26
C ILE A 86 8.22 1.85 0.81
N VAL A 87 8.18 3.10 0.33
CA VAL A 87 9.13 4.16 0.70
C VAL A 87 8.93 4.66 2.13
N SER A 88 7.70 4.86 2.60
CA SER A 88 7.48 5.50 3.92
C SER A 88 8.13 4.75 5.10
N GLY A 89 7.82 3.46 5.28
CA GLY A 89 8.18 2.75 6.51
C GLY A 89 9.53 2.03 6.52
N SER A 90 9.98 1.53 5.37
CA SER A 90 11.23 0.73 5.27
C SER A 90 12.43 1.58 4.84
N LEU A 91 12.23 2.52 3.91
CA LEU A 91 13.30 3.43 3.47
C LEU A 91 13.81 4.29 4.63
N ILE A 92 12.91 4.78 5.49
CA ILE A 92 13.31 5.63 6.61
C ILE A 92 14.13 4.87 7.66
N LYS A 93 13.86 3.58 7.86
CA LYS A 93 14.69 2.70 8.71
C LYS A 93 16.06 2.47 8.11
N PHE A 94 16.14 2.31 6.79
CA PHE A 94 17.39 2.21 6.07
C PHE A 94 18.19 3.53 6.14
N LEU A 95 17.56 4.68 5.93
CA LEU A 95 18.17 6.00 6.09
C LEU A 95 18.67 6.23 7.52
N TYR A 96 17.91 5.80 8.53
CA TYR A 96 18.32 5.90 9.92
C TYR A 96 19.67 5.20 10.16
N ALA A 97 19.79 3.94 9.71
CA ALA A 97 21.03 3.18 9.82
C ALA A 97 22.16 3.82 9.01
N LEU A 98 21.88 4.26 7.79
CA LEU A 98 22.86 4.88 6.90
C LEU A 98 23.42 6.18 7.48
N GLY A 99 22.55 7.04 8.03
CA GLY A 99 22.97 8.31 8.64
C GLY A 99 23.74 8.12 9.94
N ALA A 100 23.37 7.15 10.78
CA ALA A 100 24.13 6.81 11.98
C ALA A 100 25.55 6.32 11.64
N ILE A 101 25.67 5.48 10.60
CA ILE A 101 26.96 5.04 10.07
C ILE A 101 27.75 6.24 9.52
N GLY A 102 27.09 7.10 8.73
CA GLY A 102 27.72 8.31 8.16
C GLY A 102 28.28 9.26 9.23
N ILE A 103 27.51 9.56 10.28
CA ILE A 103 27.95 10.42 11.39
C ILE A 103 29.13 9.80 12.14
N THR A 104 29.11 8.48 12.32
CA THR A 104 30.20 7.74 12.98
C THR A 104 31.48 7.79 12.16
N ILE A 105 31.39 7.53 10.85
CA ILE A 105 32.55 7.62 9.93
C ILE A 105 33.10 9.05 9.91
N PHE A 106 32.22 10.06 9.79
CA PHE A 106 32.63 11.46 9.74
C PHE A 106 33.36 11.89 11.02
N SER A 107 32.86 11.46 12.18
CA SER A 107 33.52 11.70 13.47
C SER A 107 34.89 11.03 13.54
N PHE A 108 35.01 9.82 12.99
CA PHE A 108 36.28 9.09 12.95
C PHE A 108 37.30 9.78 12.02
N VAL A 109 36.86 10.28 10.87
CA VAL A 109 37.69 11.09 9.96
C VAL A 109 38.18 12.35 10.67
N MET A 110 37.30 13.04 11.40
CA MET A 110 37.69 14.22 12.20
C MET A 110 38.75 13.88 13.25
N PHE A 111 38.64 12.74 13.93
CA PHE A 111 39.66 12.29 14.89
C PHE A 111 41.00 11.96 14.23
N SER A 112 40.98 11.33 13.06
CA SER A 112 42.20 11.05 12.30
C SER A 112 42.93 12.33 11.87
N ASN A 113 42.17 13.34 11.43
CA ASN A 113 42.71 14.65 11.08
C ASN A 113 43.20 15.43 12.31
N ALA A 114 42.50 15.34 13.43
CA ALA A 114 42.91 15.95 14.70
C ALA A 114 44.27 15.42 15.16
N SER A 115 44.53 14.12 14.96
CA SER A 115 45.75 13.43 15.40
C SER A 115 46.98 13.79 14.55
N GLN A 116 46.77 14.20 13.29
CA GLN A 116 47.84 14.62 12.37
C GLN A 116 48.15 16.12 12.45
N SER A 117 47.32 16.90 13.14
CA SER A 117 47.47 18.34 13.27
C SER A 117 48.51 18.72 14.34
N LYS A 118 49.64 19.32 13.91
CA LYS A 118 50.71 19.81 14.82
C LYS A 118 50.33 21.01 15.69
N TYR A 119 49.33 21.81 15.29
CA TYR A 119 48.86 22.98 16.05
C TYR A 119 47.32 23.06 15.95
N GLY A 120 46.59 22.87 17.06
CA GLY A 120 45.13 23.00 17.11
C GLY A 120 44.30 21.71 17.09
N GLY A 121 44.94 20.52 17.19
CA GLY A 121 44.25 19.22 17.16
C GLY A 121 43.20 19.03 18.27
N THR A 122 43.38 19.65 19.43
CA THR A 122 42.43 19.58 20.57
C THR A 122 41.06 20.15 20.22
N GLY A 123 40.99 21.22 19.41
CA GLY A 123 39.72 21.81 18.98
C GLY A 123 38.96 20.90 18.03
N LEU A 124 39.65 20.32 17.04
CA LEU A 124 39.03 19.32 16.14
C LEU A 124 38.59 18.06 16.89
N PHE A 125 39.34 17.63 17.90
CA PHE A 125 38.99 16.47 18.71
C PHE A 125 37.70 16.71 19.51
N LEU A 126 37.59 17.85 20.19
CA LEU A 126 36.37 18.22 20.92
C LEU A 126 35.16 18.38 19.98
N LEU A 127 35.36 18.96 18.79
CA LEU A 127 34.32 19.05 17.77
C LEU A 127 33.89 17.67 17.26
N GLY A 128 34.84 16.76 17.01
CA GLY A 128 34.54 15.38 16.61
C GLY A 128 33.74 14.63 17.67
N LEU A 129 34.10 14.78 18.95
CA LEU A 129 33.37 14.17 20.07
C LEU A 129 31.98 14.78 20.25
N GLY A 130 31.88 16.11 20.14
CA GLY A 130 30.61 16.82 20.16
C GLY A 130 29.70 16.38 19.01
N TYR A 131 30.23 16.24 17.79
CA TYR A 131 29.48 15.78 16.62
C TYR A 131 29.05 14.31 16.73
N LEU A 132 29.89 13.45 17.32
CA LEU A 132 29.54 12.05 17.56
C LEU A 132 28.32 11.94 18.48
N ILE A 133 28.29 12.71 19.57
CA ILE A 133 27.22 12.63 20.57
C ILE A 133 25.99 13.44 20.13
N LEU A 134 26.18 14.74 19.90
CA LEU A 134 25.09 15.65 19.55
C LEU A 134 24.56 15.38 18.15
N GLY A 135 25.44 15.06 17.19
CA GLY A 135 25.02 14.73 15.82
C GLY A 135 24.20 13.45 15.78
N ASN A 136 24.60 12.40 16.51
CA ASN A 136 23.82 11.16 16.58
C ASN A 136 22.49 11.37 17.30
N LEU A 137 22.49 12.10 18.42
CA LEU A 137 21.26 12.44 19.15
C LEU A 137 20.29 13.24 18.28
N PHE A 138 20.79 14.27 17.60
CA PHE A 138 19.99 15.12 16.72
C PHE A 138 19.45 14.34 15.52
N TRP A 139 20.27 13.47 14.92
CA TRP A 139 19.86 12.57 13.85
C TRP A 139 18.71 11.66 14.30
N ARG A 140 18.81 11.08 15.50
CA ARG A 140 17.76 10.24 16.06
C ARG A 140 16.44 10.99 16.22
N ILE A 141 16.48 12.22 16.75
CA ILE A 141 15.28 13.06 16.92
C ILE A 141 14.63 13.37 15.58
N ILE A 142 15.41 13.77 14.57
CA ILE A 142 14.89 14.06 13.23
C ILE A 142 14.26 12.81 12.60
N CYS A 143 14.97 11.69 12.62
CA CYS A 143 14.47 10.45 12.03
C CYS A 143 13.18 9.98 12.71
N GLU A 144 13.11 9.99 14.04
CA GLU A 144 11.90 9.64 14.78
C GLU A 144 10.75 10.62 14.46
N GLY A 145 11.02 11.91 14.37
CA GLY A 145 10.04 12.93 13.97
C GLY A 145 9.47 12.69 12.57
N ILE A 146 10.33 12.41 11.58
CA ILE A 146 9.90 12.11 10.21
C ILE A 146 9.04 10.85 10.16
N ILE A 147 9.42 9.78 10.88
CA ILE A 147 8.63 8.54 10.98
C ILE A 147 7.23 8.82 11.55
N ILE A 148 7.15 9.62 12.60
CA ILE A 148 5.87 9.97 13.24
C ILE A 148 4.99 10.74 12.27
N ILE A 149 5.54 11.74 11.56
CA ILE A 149 4.81 12.53 10.58
C ILE A 149 4.25 11.64 9.46
N PHE A 150 5.07 10.75 8.88
CA PHE A 150 4.61 9.81 7.86
C PHE A 150 3.50 8.89 8.38
N LYS A 151 3.63 8.38 9.60
CA LYS A 151 2.57 7.59 10.24
C LYS A 151 1.27 8.37 10.40
N ILE A 152 1.34 9.66 10.75
CA ILE A 152 0.16 10.53 10.87
C ILE A 152 -0.50 10.72 9.50
N PHE A 153 0.28 11.01 8.45
CA PHE A 153 -0.24 11.11 7.08
C PHE A 153 -0.91 9.82 6.60
N GLU A 154 -0.30 8.66 6.85
CA GLU A 154 -0.91 7.37 6.52
C GLU A 154 -2.24 7.15 7.26
N LYS A 155 -2.32 7.55 8.54
CA LYS A 155 -3.55 7.44 9.34
C LYS A 155 -4.64 8.38 8.86
N LEU A 156 -4.30 9.60 8.46
CA LEU A 156 -5.24 10.56 7.85
C LEU A 156 -5.83 10.02 6.55
N ASN A 157 -5.00 9.50 5.64
CA ASN A 157 -5.46 8.91 4.39
C ASN A 157 -6.36 7.67 4.61
N GLN A 158 -6.12 6.90 5.68
CA GLN A 158 -6.99 5.78 6.06
C GLN A 158 -8.37 6.23 6.57
N ILE A 159 -8.46 7.39 7.22
CA ILE A 159 -9.74 7.94 7.70
C ILE A 159 -10.54 8.52 6.54
N GLU A 160 -9.91 9.29 5.65
CA GLU A 160 -10.55 9.83 4.44
C GLU A 160 -11.13 8.71 3.55
N SER A 161 -10.37 7.63 3.38
CA SER A 161 -10.82 6.45 2.65
C SER A 161 -11.86 5.60 3.39
N LYS A 162 -12.17 5.87 4.67
CA LYS A 162 -13.30 5.24 5.38
C LYS A 162 -14.56 6.11 5.40
N LEU A 163 -14.40 7.43 5.19
CA LEU A 163 -15.51 8.39 5.19
C LEU A 163 -16.19 8.54 3.82
N LYS A 164 -15.52 8.09 2.76
CA LYS A 164 -15.97 8.11 1.37
C LYS A 164 -16.36 6.71 0.92
#